data_AF-A0AA51L145-F1
#
_entry.id   AF-A0AA51L145-F1
#
_cell.length_a   1.000
_cell.length_b   1.000
_cell.length_c   1.000
_cell.angle_alpha   90.00
_cell.angle_beta   90.00
_cell.angle_gamma   90.00
#
_symmetry.space_group_name_H-M   'P 1'
#
loop_
_entity.id
_entity.type
_entity.pdbx_description
1 polymer ?
#
loop_
_entity_poly.entity_id
_entity_poly.type
_entity_poly.pdbx_seq_one_letter_code
_entity_poly.pdbx_strand_id
1 'polypeptide(L)'
;MGKLEDVYPVAIEQTKNKVSQDIEKYLGEKEDLPSFQDYLLERGDYLAQIWVNVWLNKVTNDVPKEEKKQYLHERGFETKDTSRKIINHLFRTEVRNYKPFDAAEWIKSKFRGNEESWEQKYHSARINFQLRKETELLQVKKLKIREGIEEFVEEYFHNHYELLYLHVRHVTAQRVKADFINRKKYQKVDTFALEEKLVEEGTFNPDDYTTLSGFLEDLTGDIHKTHHKGRSYFEYETYFDIYERLIFDYLYELVPEELLTALTKHFEVQQDLDSQSFAKEVINEALVEVAYAFVEELAEEYISDLLKLAEISFDEDLHKEIFESDIADRKRKLAEERAEMERRRQDEIRMLDDIFGEEYRLSRNSRIKYVLHLGETNTGKTYHALGKMKEADSGLYLAPLRLLALEVYDKLNDEGTPCSLKTGEEEKLVHEASHISCTIEMFHEKDYYDVVVIDEAK
;
A
#
# COMPACT_ATOMS: atom_id res chain seq x y z
N MET A 1 47.36 -9.48 6.22
CA MET A 1 46.91 -9.25 4.83
C MET A 1 45.75 -8.29 4.91
N GLY A 2 45.87 -7.12 4.26
CA GLY A 2 44.78 -6.14 4.22
C GLY A 2 43.74 -6.55 3.19
N LYS A 3 42.48 -6.13 3.35
CA LYS A 3 41.38 -6.49 2.43
C LYS A 3 41.63 -6.01 1.01
N LEU A 4 42.46 -4.97 0.85
CA LEU A 4 42.94 -4.49 -0.45
C LEU A 4 43.79 -5.54 -1.21
N GLU A 5 44.58 -6.34 -0.51
CA GLU A 5 45.38 -7.42 -1.11
C GLU A 5 44.52 -8.62 -1.51
N ASP A 6 43.44 -8.88 -0.75
CA ASP A 6 42.49 -9.97 -1.02
C ASP A 6 41.59 -9.66 -2.23
N VAL A 7 41.18 -8.39 -2.39
CA VAL A 7 40.31 -7.94 -3.49
C VAL A 7 41.04 -7.88 -4.84
N TYR A 8 42.36 -7.64 -4.82
CA TYR A 8 43.18 -7.49 -6.02
C TYR A 8 43.12 -8.68 -7.00
N PRO A 9 43.40 -9.95 -6.60
CA PRO A 9 43.31 -11.09 -7.51
C PRO A 9 41.89 -11.31 -8.04
N VAL A 10 40.86 -11.04 -7.22
CA VAL A 10 39.45 -11.14 -7.65
C VAL A 10 39.13 -10.10 -8.73
N ALA A 11 39.62 -8.87 -8.57
CA ALA A 11 39.45 -7.81 -9.57
C ALA A 11 40.16 -8.14 -10.90
N ILE A 12 41.33 -8.81 -10.84
CA ILE A 12 42.01 -9.30 -12.04
C ILE A 12 41.15 -10.32 -12.78
N GLU A 13 40.66 -11.35 -12.09
CA GLU A 13 39.82 -12.38 -12.73
C GLU A 13 38.53 -11.80 -13.32
N GLN A 14 37.87 -10.86 -12.62
CA GLN A 14 36.71 -10.15 -13.16
C GLN A 14 37.06 -9.30 -14.39
N THR A 15 38.24 -8.68 -14.41
CA THR A 15 38.72 -7.91 -15.57
C THR A 15 38.95 -8.84 -16.75
N LYS A 16 39.65 -9.97 -16.54
CA LYS A 16 39.86 -10.99 -17.58
C LYS A 16 38.56 -11.50 -18.18
N ASN A 17 37.54 -11.75 -17.35
CA ASN A 17 36.22 -12.16 -17.81
C ASN A 17 35.55 -11.08 -18.67
N LYS A 18 35.55 -9.81 -18.24
CA LYS A 18 34.97 -8.70 -19.01
C LYS A 18 35.69 -8.47 -20.33
N VAL A 19 37.01 -8.58 -20.33
CA VAL A 19 37.82 -8.49 -21.54
C VAL A 19 37.52 -9.66 -22.49
N SER A 20 37.32 -10.87 -21.96
CA SER A 20 36.96 -12.02 -22.79
C SER A 20 35.57 -11.87 -23.41
N GLN A 21 34.61 -11.32 -22.65
CA GLN A 21 33.28 -10.93 -23.15
C GLN A 21 33.37 -9.83 -24.22
N ASP A 22 34.29 -8.88 -24.06
CA ASP A 22 34.55 -7.84 -25.04
C ASP A 22 35.06 -8.41 -26.37
N ILE A 23 36.08 -9.26 -26.32
CA ILE A 23 36.60 -9.98 -27.49
C ILE A 23 35.47 -10.75 -28.18
N GLU A 24 34.65 -11.47 -27.40
CA GLU A 24 33.53 -12.24 -27.95
C GLU A 24 32.48 -11.35 -28.62
N LYS A 25 32.14 -10.21 -28.02
CA LYS A 25 31.23 -9.24 -28.62
C LYS A 25 31.82 -8.65 -29.91
N TYR A 26 33.05 -8.17 -29.84
CA TYR A 26 33.75 -7.54 -30.96
C TYR A 26 33.87 -8.49 -32.16
N LEU A 27 34.32 -9.72 -31.94
CA LEU A 27 34.46 -10.72 -32.99
C LEU A 27 33.11 -11.20 -33.52
N GLY A 28 32.11 -11.32 -32.65
CA GLY A 28 30.76 -11.73 -33.04
C GLY A 28 30.09 -10.75 -34.02
N GLU A 29 30.32 -9.44 -33.86
CA GLU A 29 29.72 -8.39 -34.67
C GLU A 29 30.35 -8.23 -36.08
N LYS A 30 31.58 -8.70 -36.30
CA LYS A 30 32.29 -8.54 -37.58
C LYS A 30 31.92 -9.66 -38.56
N GLU A 31 31.71 -9.33 -39.84
CA GLU A 31 31.37 -10.31 -40.88
C GLU A 31 32.59 -11.11 -41.37
N ASP A 32 33.74 -10.44 -41.45
CA ASP A 32 35.04 -11.00 -41.79
C ASP A 32 35.94 -11.10 -40.55
N LEU A 33 36.88 -12.04 -40.55
CA LEU A 33 37.86 -12.23 -39.47
C LEU A 33 38.76 -10.99 -39.36
N PRO A 34 38.63 -10.16 -38.30
CA PRO A 34 39.53 -9.03 -38.10
C PRO A 34 40.89 -9.53 -37.59
N SER A 35 41.97 -8.82 -37.90
CA SER A 35 43.27 -9.18 -37.33
C SER A 35 43.30 -8.87 -35.84
N PHE A 36 44.16 -9.58 -35.10
CA PHE A 36 44.39 -9.27 -33.68
C PHE A 36 44.94 -7.84 -33.48
N GLN A 37 45.68 -7.31 -34.46
CA GLN A 37 46.18 -5.94 -34.40
C GLN A 37 45.04 -4.92 -34.53
N ASP A 38 44.05 -5.18 -35.39
CA ASP A 38 42.87 -4.32 -35.53
C ASP A 38 42.08 -4.25 -34.23
N TYR A 39 41.90 -5.39 -33.55
CA TYR A 39 41.27 -5.42 -32.22
C TYR A 39 42.01 -4.55 -31.20
N LEU A 40 43.34 -4.65 -31.14
CA LEU A 40 44.14 -3.84 -30.22
C LEU A 40 44.09 -2.35 -30.55
N LEU A 41 44.04 -1.99 -31.85
CA LEU A 41 43.91 -0.60 -32.29
C LEU A 41 42.53 -0.04 -31.94
N GLU A 42 41.45 -0.79 -32.17
CA GLU A 42 40.07 -0.34 -31.92
C GLU A 42 39.69 -0.39 -30.42
N ARG A 43 40.23 -1.33 -29.65
CA ARG A 43 39.80 -1.61 -28.25
C ARG A 43 40.88 -1.35 -27.21
N GLY A 44 42.11 -0.97 -27.57
CA GLY A 44 43.22 -0.78 -26.64
C GLY A 44 42.90 0.14 -25.45
N ASP A 45 42.38 1.33 -25.71
CA ASP A 45 41.98 2.27 -24.65
C ASP A 45 40.82 1.74 -23.81
N TYR A 46 39.90 1.00 -24.43
CA TYR A 46 38.77 0.39 -23.75
C TYR A 46 39.22 -0.71 -22.77
N LEU A 47 40.21 -1.51 -23.13
CA LEU A 47 40.80 -2.54 -22.26
C LEU A 47 41.38 -1.95 -20.98
N ALA A 48 42.08 -0.82 -21.08
CA ALA A 48 42.58 -0.09 -19.92
C ALA A 48 41.43 0.44 -19.05
N GLN A 49 40.35 0.93 -19.66
CA GLN A 49 39.16 1.39 -18.95
C GLN A 49 38.42 0.25 -18.23
N ILE A 50 38.36 -0.97 -18.79
CA ILE A 50 37.76 -2.13 -18.12
C ILE A 50 38.43 -2.37 -16.78
N TRP A 51 39.77 -2.42 -16.74
CA TRP A 51 40.52 -2.60 -15.49
C TRP A 51 40.17 -1.51 -14.47
N VAL A 52 40.29 -0.24 -14.87
CA VAL A 52 40.03 0.89 -13.97
C VAL A 52 38.62 0.82 -13.38
N ASN A 53 37.62 0.50 -14.21
CA ASN A 53 36.22 0.41 -13.77
C ASN A 53 35.98 -0.77 -12.83
N VAL A 54 36.51 -1.96 -13.15
CA VAL A 54 36.39 -3.15 -12.29
C VAL A 54 37.09 -2.91 -10.96
N TRP A 55 38.35 -2.45 -10.99
CA TRP A 55 39.15 -2.19 -9.81
C TRP A 55 38.49 -1.17 -8.89
N LEU A 56 38.13 0.01 -9.41
CA LEU A 56 37.53 1.07 -8.60
C LEU A 56 36.19 0.65 -7.97
N ASN A 57 35.35 -0.07 -8.71
CA ASN A 57 34.08 -0.55 -8.16
C ASN A 57 34.31 -1.61 -7.08
N LYS A 58 35.24 -2.54 -7.30
CA LYS A 58 35.57 -3.57 -6.33
C LYS A 58 36.11 -3.01 -5.03
N VAL A 59 37.12 -2.14 -5.08
CA VAL A 59 37.69 -1.53 -3.86
C VAL A 59 36.74 -0.57 -3.16
N THR A 60 35.81 0.05 -3.90
CA THR A 60 34.81 0.93 -3.28
C THR A 60 33.79 0.13 -2.46
N ASN A 61 33.38 -1.03 -2.95
CA ASN A 61 32.35 -1.85 -2.29
C ASN A 61 32.93 -2.76 -1.22
N ASP A 62 34.08 -3.40 -1.50
CA ASP A 62 34.55 -4.53 -0.70
C ASP A 62 35.55 -4.11 0.40
N VAL A 63 36.21 -2.94 0.27
CA VAL A 63 37.17 -2.44 1.29
C VAL A 63 36.44 -1.65 2.39
N PRO A 64 36.63 -2.03 3.68
CA PRO A 64 36.02 -1.33 4.82
C PRO A 64 36.45 0.12 4.94
N LYS A 65 35.60 0.96 5.54
CA LYS A 65 35.87 2.40 5.73
C LYS A 65 37.15 2.66 6.53
N GLU A 66 37.43 1.87 7.56
CA GLU A 66 38.60 2.06 8.41
C GLU A 66 39.90 1.74 7.66
N GLU A 67 39.92 0.69 6.83
CA GLU A 67 41.06 0.39 5.96
C GLU A 67 41.28 1.48 4.90
N LYS A 68 40.21 2.07 4.36
CA LYS A 68 40.31 3.21 3.44
C LYS A 68 40.95 4.43 4.10
N LYS A 69 40.57 4.74 5.34
CA LYS A 69 41.17 5.85 6.11
C LYS A 69 42.64 5.56 6.41
N GLN A 70 42.97 4.35 6.82
CA GLN A 70 44.34 3.94 7.09
C GLN A 70 45.21 4.08 5.83
N TYR A 71 44.72 3.60 4.69
CA TYR A 71 45.40 3.70 3.39
C TYR A 71 45.65 5.16 2.95
N LEU A 72 44.69 6.05 3.24
CA LEU A 72 44.80 7.50 2.98
C LEU A 72 45.77 8.17 3.96
N HIS A 73 45.72 7.82 5.24
CA HIS A 73 46.61 8.33 6.27
C HIS A 73 48.08 7.97 5.98
N GLU A 74 48.35 6.74 5.56
CA GLU A 74 49.68 6.29 5.12
C GLU A 74 50.23 7.09 3.92
N ARG A 75 49.36 7.79 3.17
CA ARG A 75 49.71 8.66 2.03
C ARG A 75 49.67 10.15 2.38
N GLY A 76 49.54 10.51 3.66
CA GLY A 76 49.59 11.89 4.13
C GLY A 76 48.26 12.65 4.05
N PHE A 77 47.12 11.96 3.85
CA PHE A 77 45.80 12.58 3.91
C PHE A 77 45.24 12.58 5.34
N GLU A 78 44.84 13.74 5.83
CA GLU A 78 44.16 13.87 7.11
C GLU A 78 42.67 13.53 6.95
N THR A 79 42.22 12.46 7.60
CA THR A 79 40.85 11.91 7.44
C THR A 79 39.98 12.06 8.68
N LYS A 80 40.44 12.87 9.66
CA LYS A 80 39.70 13.16 10.90
C LYS A 80 38.48 14.04 10.56
N ASP A 81 37.30 13.63 11.05
CA ASP A 81 36.00 14.30 10.83
C ASP A 81 35.54 14.48 9.37
N THR A 82 36.11 13.71 8.43
CA THR A 82 35.76 13.79 7.01
C THR A 82 34.52 12.94 6.67
N SER A 83 33.62 13.46 5.83
CA SER A 83 32.42 12.74 5.40
C SER A 83 32.74 11.46 4.60
N ARG A 84 31.86 10.45 4.68
CA ARG A 84 32.02 9.17 3.96
C ARG A 84 32.18 9.35 2.44
N LYS A 85 31.50 10.35 1.86
CA LYS A 85 31.57 10.65 0.41
C LYS A 85 32.98 11.13 0.02
N ILE A 86 33.56 12.04 0.80
CA ILE A 86 34.90 12.58 0.54
C ILE A 86 35.97 11.49 0.73
N ILE A 87 35.86 10.66 1.77
CA ILE A 87 36.76 9.52 2.00
C ILE A 87 36.74 8.56 0.80
N ASN A 88 35.55 8.20 0.29
CA ASN A 88 35.44 7.33 -0.87
C ASN A 88 35.99 8.00 -2.15
N HIS A 89 35.81 9.30 -2.33
CA HIS A 89 36.33 10.02 -3.48
C HIS A 89 37.88 10.06 -3.47
N LEU A 90 38.48 10.50 -2.36
CA LEU A 90 39.94 10.53 -2.18
C LEU A 90 40.54 9.13 -2.32
N PHE A 91 39.93 8.13 -1.67
CA PHE A 91 40.38 6.75 -1.78
C PHE A 91 40.35 6.22 -3.21
N ARG A 92 39.28 6.49 -3.97
CA ARG A 92 39.18 6.10 -5.40
C ARG A 92 40.25 6.77 -6.25
N THR A 93 40.57 8.03 -5.99
CA THR A 93 41.61 8.76 -6.72
C THR A 93 42.99 8.14 -6.47
N GLU A 94 43.33 7.90 -5.20
CA GLU A 94 44.64 7.36 -4.82
C GLU A 94 44.83 5.90 -5.24
N VAL A 95 43.79 5.08 -5.05
CA VAL A 95 43.88 3.64 -5.34
C VAL A 95 43.86 3.34 -6.85
N ARG A 96 43.53 4.32 -7.70
CA ARG A 96 43.44 4.14 -9.17
C ARG A 96 44.71 3.56 -9.78
N ASN A 97 45.87 3.99 -9.28
CA ASN A 97 47.18 3.58 -9.78
C ASN A 97 47.83 2.48 -8.91
N TYR A 98 47.08 1.90 -7.97
CA TYR A 98 47.58 0.83 -7.13
C TYR A 98 47.70 -0.47 -7.94
N LYS A 99 48.94 -0.89 -8.22
CA LYS A 99 49.29 -2.11 -8.96
C LYS A 99 48.43 -2.28 -10.23
N PRO A 100 48.64 -1.48 -11.29
CA PRO A 100 47.81 -1.59 -12.49
C PRO A 100 47.95 -2.96 -13.14
N PHE A 101 46.82 -3.53 -13.58
CA PHE A 101 46.80 -4.73 -14.41
C PHE A 101 46.70 -4.31 -15.88
N ASP A 102 47.73 -4.66 -16.66
CA ASP A 102 47.74 -4.42 -18.10
C ASP A 102 46.94 -5.50 -18.83
N ALA A 103 45.65 -5.20 -19.03
CA ALA A 103 44.74 -6.08 -19.75
C ALA A 103 45.17 -6.29 -21.21
N ALA A 104 45.78 -5.29 -21.86
CA ALA A 104 46.23 -5.42 -23.24
C ALA A 104 47.44 -6.36 -23.34
N GLU A 105 48.41 -6.25 -22.43
CA GLU A 105 49.56 -7.15 -22.39
C GLU A 105 49.15 -8.58 -22.04
N TRP A 106 48.16 -8.74 -21.15
CA TRP A 106 47.56 -10.04 -20.86
C TRP A 106 46.95 -10.69 -22.11
N ILE A 107 46.16 -9.96 -22.90
CA ILE A 107 45.59 -10.50 -24.14
C ILE A 107 46.69 -10.77 -25.18
N LYS A 108 47.69 -9.89 -25.32
CA LYS A 108 48.83 -10.14 -26.21
C LYS A 108 49.53 -11.44 -25.85
N SER A 109 49.69 -11.75 -24.56
CA SER A 109 50.27 -13.03 -24.12
C SER A 109 49.49 -14.27 -24.56
N LYS A 110 48.21 -14.09 -24.94
CA LYS A 110 47.33 -15.18 -25.39
C LYS A 110 47.31 -15.33 -26.91
N PHE A 111 47.25 -14.22 -27.64
CA PHE A 111 46.96 -14.25 -29.09
C PHE A 111 48.10 -13.75 -29.98
N ARG A 112 49.14 -13.11 -29.44
CA ARG A 112 50.26 -12.61 -30.24
C ARG A 112 51.04 -13.77 -30.86
N GLY A 113 51.08 -13.83 -32.18
CA GLY A 113 51.75 -14.91 -32.92
C GLY A 113 51.00 -16.25 -32.88
N ASN A 114 49.75 -16.27 -32.41
CA ASN A 114 48.88 -17.44 -32.38
C ASN A 114 47.59 -17.13 -33.15
N GLU A 115 47.72 -17.06 -34.48
CA GLU A 115 46.61 -16.76 -35.38
C GLU A 115 45.52 -17.83 -35.31
N GLU A 116 45.89 -19.10 -35.14
CA GLU A 116 44.95 -20.22 -35.00
C GLU A 116 44.03 -20.04 -33.78
N SER A 117 44.56 -19.64 -32.62
CA SER A 117 43.73 -19.42 -31.43
C SER A 117 42.80 -18.21 -31.58
N TRP A 118 43.23 -17.17 -32.30
CA TRP A 118 42.39 -16.00 -32.58
C TRP A 118 41.25 -16.35 -33.55
N GLU A 119 41.55 -17.12 -34.60
CA GLU A 119 40.58 -17.64 -35.57
C GLU A 119 39.55 -18.57 -34.92
N GLN A 120 39.99 -19.51 -34.06
CA GLN A 120 39.09 -20.35 -33.27
C GLN A 120 38.15 -19.52 -32.38
N LYS A 121 38.69 -18.46 -31.75
CA LYS A 121 37.88 -17.57 -30.91
C LYS A 121 36.85 -16.82 -31.75
N TYR A 122 37.22 -16.35 -32.95
CA TYR A 122 36.30 -15.72 -33.89
C TYR A 122 35.16 -16.64 -34.30
N HIS A 123 35.44 -17.88 -34.71
CA HIS A 123 34.39 -18.83 -35.07
C HIS A 123 33.42 -19.09 -33.92
N SER A 124 33.93 -19.30 -32.70
CA SER A 124 33.09 -19.48 -31.51
C SER A 124 32.21 -18.24 -31.22
N ALA A 125 32.79 -17.05 -31.34
CA ALA A 125 32.10 -15.79 -31.11
C ALA A 125 30.99 -15.55 -32.15
N ARG A 126 31.23 -15.89 -33.42
CA ARG A 126 30.23 -15.80 -34.49
C ARG A 126 29.06 -16.76 -34.29
N ILE A 127 29.32 -18.00 -33.90
CA ILE A 127 28.25 -18.96 -33.56
C ILE A 127 27.40 -18.43 -32.40
N ASN A 128 28.04 -17.97 -31.31
CA ASN A 128 27.33 -17.43 -30.16
C ASN A 128 26.57 -16.12 -30.48
N PHE A 129 27.08 -15.31 -31.40
CA PHE A 129 26.40 -14.09 -31.86
C PHE A 129 25.15 -14.42 -32.68
N GLN A 130 25.24 -15.39 -33.61
CA GLN A 130 24.10 -15.84 -34.40
C GLN A 130 23.02 -16.45 -33.51
N LEU A 131 23.40 -17.35 -32.59
CA LEU A 131 22.47 -17.94 -31.60
C LEU A 131 21.77 -16.89 -30.75
N ARG A 132 22.50 -15.87 -30.28
CA ARG A 132 21.91 -14.75 -29.53
C ARG A 132 20.92 -13.96 -30.37
N LYS A 133 21.28 -13.61 -31.62
CA LYS A 133 20.41 -12.88 -32.54
C LYS A 133 19.14 -13.67 -32.89
N GLU A 134 19.26 -14.98 -33.10
CA GLU A 134 18.12 -15.87 -33.30
C GLU A 134 17.22 -15.92 -32.07
N THR A 135 17.81 -16.04 -30.87
CA THR A 135 17.08 -16.04 -29.60
C THR A 135 16.34 -14.73 -29.36
N GLU A 136 17.00 -13.58 -29.58
CA GLU A 136 16.39 -12.25 -29.47
C GLU A 136 15.23 -12.09 -30.46
N LEU A 137 15.40 -12.54 -31.71
CA LEU A 137 14.34 -12.50 -32.71
C LEU A 137 13.15 -13.38 -32.31
N LEU A 138 13.40 -14.57 -31.76
CA LEU A 138 12.36 -15.46 -31.23
C LEU A 138 11.64 -14.82 -30.03
N GLN A 139 12.37 -14.16 -29.11
CA GLN A 139 11.78 -13.45 -27.98
C GLN A 139 10.87 -12.31 -28.43
N VAL A 140 11.30 -11.49 -29.40
CA VAL A 140 10.46 -10.41 -29.96
C VAL A 140 9.21 -10.97 -30.63
N LYS A 141 9.31 -12.10 -31.35
CA LYS A 141 8.14 -12.77 -31.93
C LYS A 141 7.18 -13.27 -30.86
N LYS A 142 7.70 -13.93 -29.81
CA LYS A 142 6.90 -14.41 -28.67
C LYS A 142 6.17 -13.26 -27.97
N LEU A 143 6.86 -12.14 -27.75
CA LEU A 143 6.28 -10.96 -27.10
C LEU A 143 5.12 -10.36 -27.92
N LYS A 144 5.26 -10.28 -29.25
CA LYS A 144 4.17 -9.81 -30.12
C LYS A 144 2.95 -10.74 -30.15
N ILE A 145 3.18 -12.05 -30.12
CA ILE A 145 2.09 -13.03 -30.01
C ILE A 145 1.39 -12.86 -28.66
N ARG A 146 2.18 -12.63 -27.60
CA ARG A 146 1.66 -12.34 -26.26
C ARG A 146 0.75 -11.12 -26.24
N GLU A 147 1.23 -9.99 -26.72
CA GLU A 147 0.46 -8.74 -26.82
C GLU A 147 -0.85 -8.95 -27.60
N GLY A 148 -0.79 -9.66 -28.74
CA GLY A 148 -2.01 -9.94 -29.51
C GLY A 148 -3.02 -10.82 -28.78
N ILE A 149 -2.56 -11.84 -28.05
CA ILE A 149 -3.44 -12.68 -27.23
C ILE A 149 -4.06 -11.87 -26.09
N GLU A 150 -3.28 -11.04 -25.41
CA GLU A 150 -3.76 -10.14 -24.36
C GLU A 150 -4.86 -9.21 -24.89
N GLU A 151 -4.63 -8.51 -26.00
CA GLU A 151 -5.64 -7.64 -26.64
C GLU A 151 -6.93 -8.41 -27.00
N PHE A 152 -6.81 -9.62 -27.54
CA PHE A 152 -7.97 -10.44 -27.89
C PHE A 152 -8.75 -10.89 -26.65
N VAL A 153 -8.05 -11.30 -25.59
CA VAL A 153 -8.67 -11.76 -24.34
C VAL A 153 -9.39 -10.58 -23.67
N GLU A 154 -8.77 -9.41 -23.62
CA GLU A 154 -9.40 -8.18 -23.12
C GLU A 154 -10.65 -7.83 -23.92
N GLU A 155 -10.59 -7.86 -25.25
CA GLU A 155 -11.75 -7.60 -26.12
C GLU A 155 -12.86 -8.64 -25.91
N TYR A 156 -12.51 -9.92 -25.75
CA TYR A 156 -13.48 -10.97 -25.47
C TYR A 156 -14.22 -10.71 -24.16
N PHE A 157 -13.50 -10.48 -23.06
CA PHE A 157 -14.14 -10.21 -21.77
C PHE A 157 -14.94 -8.93 -21.78
N HIS A 158 -14.46 -7.87 -22.45
CA HIS A 158 -15.23 -6.63 -22.62
C HIS A 158 -16.58 -6.87 -23.30
N ASN A 159 -16.58 -7.64 -24.40
CA ASN A 159 -17.78 -7.90 -25.19
C ASN A 159 -18.76 -8.88 -24.50
N HIS A 160 -18.26 -9.77 -23.64
CA HIS A 160 -19.08 -10.80 -22.96
C HIS A 160 -19.31 -10.50 -21.47
N TYR A 161 -18.82 -9.36 -20.96
CA TYR A 161 -18.85 -9.01 -19.54
C TYR A 161 -20.25 -9.15 -18.93
N GLU A 162 -21.24 -8.53 -19.58
CA GLU A 162 -22.62 -8.52 -19.11
C GLU A 162 -23.21 -9.94 -19.07
N LEU A 163 -23.04 -10.72 -20.15
CA LEU A 163 -23.55 -12.09 -20.20
C LEU A 163 -22.91 -12.98 -19.14
N LEU A 164 -21.59 -12.91 -18.98
CA LEU A 164 -20.85 -13.65 -17.96
C LEU A 164 -21.32 -13.23 -16.56
N TYR A 165 -21.51 -11.94 -16.32
CA TYR A 165 -22.04 -11.44 -15.07
C TYR A 165 -23.43 -11.99 -14.78
N LEU A 166 -24.36 -11.98 -15.76
CA LEU A 166 -25.70 -12.52 -15.57
C LEU A 166 -25.68 -14.01 -15.20
N HIS A 167 -24.81 -14.81 -15.81
CA HIS A 167 -24.62 -16.21 -15.44
C HIS A 167 -24.16 -16.35 -13.98
N VAL A 168 -23.10 -15.63 -13.61
CA VAL A 168 -22.53 -15.68 -12.26
C VAL A 168 -23.54 -15.16 -11.22
N ARG A 169 -24.27 -14.10 -11.54
CA ARG A 169 -25.36 -13.55 -10.73
C ARG A 169 -26.45 -14.57 -10.48
N HIS A 170 -26.87 -15.30 -11.51
CA HIS A 170 -27.89 -16.33 -11.37
C HIS A 170 -27.44 -17.51 -10.50
N VAL A 171 -26.22 -18.00 -10.69
CA VAL A 171 -25.63 -19.07 -9.86
C VAL A 171 -25.46 -18.61 -8.41
N THR A 172 -25.02 -17.37 -8.22
CA THR A 172 -24.91 -16.74 -6.90
C THR A 172 -26.27 -16.66 -6.22
N ALA A 173 -27.31 -16.19 -6.92
CA ALA A 173 -28.67 -16.14 -6.41
C ALA A 173 -29.19 -17.53 -5.96
N GLN A 174 -28.98 -18.56 -6.78
CA GLN A 174 -29.33 -19.93 -6.42
C GLN A 174 -28.60 -20.39 -5.16
N ARG A 175 -27.31 -20.06 -5.05
CA ARG A 175 -26.51 -20.41 -3.88
C ARG A 175 -26.98 -19.69 -2.62
N VAL A 176 -27.28 -18.38 -2.69
CA VAL A 176 -27.83 -17.59 -1.58
C VAL A 176 -29.10 -18.25 -1.06
N LYS A 177 -30.05 -18.56 -1.95
CA LYS A 177 -31.29 -19.23 -1.57
C LYS A 177 -31.03 -20.56 -0.86
N ALA A 178 -30.10 -21.36 -1.39
CA ALA A 178 -29.76 -22.65 -0.81
C ALA A 178 -29.12 -22.51 0.59
N ASP A 179 -28.22 -21.54 0.78
CA ASP A 179 -27.55 -21.32 2.06
C ASP A 179 -28.52 -20.77 3.11
N PHE A 180 -29.42 -19.86 2.74
CA PHE A 180 -30.45 -19.36 3.67
C PHE A 180 -31.39 -20.45 4.20
N ILE A 181 -31.65 -21.49 3.39
CA ILE A 181 -32.51 -22.62 3.78
C ILE A 181 -31.74 -23.67 4.59
N ASN A 182 -30.52 -24.00 4.17
CA ASN A 182 -29.83 -25.21 4.64
C ASN A 182 -28.71 -24.94 5.65
N ARG A 183 -28.26 -23.69 5.79
CA ARG A 183 -27.14 -23.34 6.67
C ARG A 183 -27.62 -22.69 7.96
N LYS A 184 -26.71 -22.69 8.94
CA LYS A 184 -26.91 -22.08 10.24
C LYS A 184 -26.16 -20.76 10.32
N LYS A 185 -26.75 -19.82 11.04
CA LYS A 185 -26.15 -18.54 11.41
C LYS A 185 -25.40 -18.70 12.73
N TYR A 186 -24.25 -18.04 12.85
CA TYR A 186 -23.43 -18.01 14.06
C TYR A 186 -23.24 -16.58 14.55
N GLN A 187 -22.98 -16.43 15.84
CA GLN A 187 -22.61 -15.13 16.41
C GLN A 187 -21.33 -14.59 15.77
N LYS A 188 -21.33 -13.28 15.46
CA LYS A 188 -20.13 -12.61 14.96
C LYS A 188 -19.05 -12.60 16.04
N VAL A 189 -17.90 -13.17 15.71
CA VAL A 189 -16.66 -13.14 16.50
C VAL A 189 -15.51 -12.73 15.59
N ASP A 190 -14.37 -12.36 16.18
CA ASP A 190 -13.14 -12.15 15.42
C ASP A 190 -12.74 -13.46 14.72
N THR A 191 -12.47 -13.42 13.41
CA THR A 191 -12.16 -14.62 12.62
C THR A 191 -10.90 -15.32 13.14
N PHE A 192 -9.97 -14.60 13.76
CA PHE A 192 -8.75 -15.17 14.33
C PHE A 192 -8.90 -15.71 15.76
N ALA A 193 -10.03 -15.44 16.43
CA ALA A 193 -10.28 -15.88 17.80
C ALA A 193 -10.78 -17.34 17.86
N LEU A 194 -9.96 -18.28 17.35
CA LEU A 194 -10.30 -19.71 17.27
C LEU A 194 -10.49 -20.39 18.63
N GLU A 195 -10.06 -19.75 19.71
CA GLU A 195 -10.35 -20.16 21.09
C GLU A 195 -11.81 -19.94 21.51
N GLU A 196 -12.52 -19.04 20.85
CA GLU A 196 -13.92 -18.75 21.13
C GLU A 196 -14.83 -19.75 20.42
N LYS A 197 -15.58 -20.54 21.19
CA LYS A 197 -16.50 -21.51 20.61
C LYS A 197 -17.68 -20.78 19.97
N LEU A 198 -17.86 -20.96 18.67
CA LEU A 198 -19.00 -20.43 17.94
C LEU A 198 -20.35 -20.85 18.56
N VAL A 199 -21.24 -19.88 18.66
CA VAL A 199 -22.60 -20.05 19.16
C VAL A 199 -23.57 -19.95 17.99
N GLU A 200 -24.38 -20.99 17.78
CA GLU A 200 -25.43 -21.01 16.76
C GLU A 200 -26.56 -20.03 17.13
N GLU A 201 -26.92 -19.13 16.22
CA GLU A 201 -28.04 -18.19 16.36
C GLU A 201 -29.34 -18.67 15.67
N GLY A 202 -29.27 -19.79 14.94
CA GLY A 202 -30.40 -20.39 14.25
C GLY A 202 -30.25 -20.33 12.74
N THR A 203 -31.32 -19.98 12.03
CA THR A 203 -31.37 -19.90 10.57
C THR A 203 -31.27 -18.45 10.08
N PHE A 204 -30.84 -18.26 8.84
CA PHE A 204 -30.80 -16.94 8.22
C PHE A 204 -32.21 -16.39 7.97
N ASN A 205 -32.39 -15.08 8.19
CA ASN A 205 -33.60 -14.36 7.83
C ASN A 205 -33.25 -13.31 6.75
N PRO A 206 -33.88 -13.35 5.56
CA PRO A 206 -33.62 -12.38 4.48
C PRO A 206 -33.74 -10.92 4.90
N ASP A 207 -34.68 -10.60 5.80
CA ASP A 207 -34.93 -9.23 6.23
C ASP A 207 -33.80 -8.65 7.10
N ASP A 208 -32.89 -9.50 7.60
CA ASP A 208 -31.72 -9.06 8.38
C ASP A 208 -30.63 -8.44 7.48
N TYR A 209 -30.69 -8.66 6.16
CA TYR A 209 -29.65 -8.28 5.21
C TYR A 209 -30.21 -7.38 4.12
N THR A 210 -29.65 -6.18 4.01
CA THR A 210 -29.96 -5.29 2.88
C THR A 210 -29.27 -5.81 1.62
N THR A 211 -27.95 -5.89 1.63
CA THR A 211 -27.13 -6.33 0.49
C THR A 211 -26.40 -7.64 0.76
N LEU A 212 -25.91 -8.27 -0.31
CA LEU A 212 -25.12 -9.49 -0.23
C LEU A 212 -23.87 -9.30 0.64
N SER A 213 -23.22 -8.14 0.57
CA SER A 213 -22.06 -7.80 1.40
C SER A 213 -22.29 -8.08 2.89
N GLY A 214 -23.46 -7.72 3.43
CA GLY A 214 -23.77 -7.95 4.85
C GLY A 214 -23.86 -9.44 5.20
N PHE A 215 -24.29 -10.29 4.26
CA PHE A 215 -24.32 -11.74 4.43
C PHE A 215 -22.95 -12.38 4.25
N LEU A 216 -22.11 -11.86 3.35
CA LEU A 216 -20.76 -12.38 3.11
C LEU A 216 -19.86 -12.28 4.35
N GLU A 217 -20.11 -11.32 5.24
CA GLU A 217 -19.39 -11.20 6.52
C GLU A 217 -19.72 -12.31 7.53
N ASP A 218 -20.80 -13.06 7.35
CA ASP A 218 -21.19 -14.07 8.33
C ASP A 218 -20.32 -15.31 8.26
N LEU A 219 -20.19 -15.98 9.41
CA LEU A 219 -19.36 -17.16 9.57
C LEU A 219 -20.09 -18.41 9.08
N THR A 220 -19.34 -19.30 8.42
CA THR A 220 -19.86 -20.58 7.92
C THR A 220 -19.88 -21.65 9.01
N GLY A 221 -19.05 -21.44 10.05
CA GLY A 221 -18.78 -22.40 11.12
C GLY A 221 -17.54 -23.25 10.88
N ASP A 222 -17.00 -23.23 9.66
CA ASP A 222 -15.79 -23.95 9.29
C ASP A 222 -14.54 -23.10 9.58
N ILE A 223 -13.38 -23.75 9.61
CA ILE A 223 -12.08 -23.10 9.77
C ILE A 223 -11.28 -23.40 8.51
N HIS A 224 -10.71 -22.36 7.92
CA HIS A 224 -9.86 -22.48 6.75
C HIS A 224 -8.46 -21.92 7.00
N LYS A 225 -7.59 -22.13 6.02
CA LYS A 225 -6.18 -21.75 6.10
C LYS A 225 -5.88 -20.66 5.11
N THR A 226 -5.59 -19.45 5.60
CA THR A 226 -5.23 -18.30 4.77
C THR A 226 -3.74 -18.03 4.78
N HIS A 227 -3.26 -17.33 3.75
CA HIS A 227 -1.85 -17.04 3.54
C HIS A 227 -1.62 -15.54 3.50
N HIS A 228 -1.00 -15.00 4.56
CA HIS A 228 -0.68 -13.57 4.65
C HIS A 228 0.84 -13.37 4.86
N LYS A 229 1.45 -12.56 3.98
CA LYS A 229 2.88 -12.17 4.03
C LYS A 229 3.83 -13.38 4.18
N GLY A 230 3.57 -14.47 3.45
CA GLY A 230 4.40 -15.68 3.45
C GLY A 230 4.26 -16.57 4.69
N ARG A 231 3.27 -16.30 5.56
CA ARG A 231 2.90 -17.16 6.69
C ARG A 231 1.47 -17.65 6.52
N SER A 232 1.21 -18.85 7.00
CA SER A 232 -0.13 -19.41 7.04
C SER A 232 -0.79 -19.18 8.38
N TYR A 233 -2.06 -18.81 8.35
CA TYR A 233 -2.90 -18.65 9.52
C TYR A 233 -4.13 -19.55 9.37
N PHE A 234 -4.77 -19.84 10.50
CA PHE A 234 -6.08 -20.46 10.51
C PHE A 234 -7.05 -19.42 11.06
N GLU A 235 -8.21 -19.32 10.44
CA GLU A 235 -9.27 -18.41 10.85
C GLU A 235 -10.64 -19.02 10.53
N TYR A 236 -11.68 -18.52 11.18
CA TYR A 236 -13.05 -18.87 10.82
C TYR A 236 -13.35 -18.42 9.39
N GLU A 237 -13.89 -19.35 8.62
CA GLU A 237 -14.29 -19.10 7.24
C GLU A 237 -15.59 -18.29 7.20
N THR A 238 -15.63 -17.31 6.30
CA THR A 238 -16.78 -16.45 6.06
C THR A 238 -17.51 -16.88 4.79
N TYR A 239 -18.76 -16.43 4.62
CA TYR A 239 -19.45 -16.63 3.35
C TYR A 239 -18.76 -15.89 2.20
N PHE A 240 -18.01 -14.81 2.45
CA PHE A 240 -17.15 -14.19 1.44
C PHE A 240 -16.22 -15.24 0.81
N ASP A 241 -15.51 -16.04 1.62
CA ASP A 241 -14.55 -17.04 1.14
C ASP A 241 -15.21 -18.16 0.31
N ILE A 242 -16.45 -18.53 0.66
CA ILE A 242 -17.22 -19.53 -0.10
C ILE A 242 -17.65 -18.97 -1.45
N TYR A 243 -18.18 -17.75 -1.47
CA TYR A 243 -18.76 -17.16 -2.66
C TYR A 243 -17.69 -16.66 -3.63
N GLU A 244 -16.56 -16.16 -3.11
CA GLU A 244 -15.36 -15.89 -3.91
C GLU A 244 -14.98 -17.17 -4.67
N ARG A 245 -14.69 -18.28 -3.97
CA ARG A 245 -14.33 -19.55 -4.63
C ARG A 245 -15.39 -20.04 -5.61
N LEU A 246 -16.67 -19.94 -5.28
CA LEU A 246 -17.76 -20.32 -6.17
C LEU A 246 -17.68 -19.57 -7.51
N ILE A 247 -17.50 -18.26 -7.47
CA ILE A 247 -17.44 -17.40 -8.65
C ILE A 247 -16.21 -17.74 -9.49
N PHE A 248 -15.05 -17.88 -8.85
CA PHE A 248 -13.82 -18.29 -9.50
C PHE A 248 -13.97 -19.65 -10.18
N ASP A 249 -14.41 -20.67 -9.45
CA ASP A 249 -14.57 -22.02 -9.97
C ASP A 249 -15.54 -22.05 -11.16
N TYR A 250 -16.66 -21.34 -11.05
CA TYR A 250 -17.66 -21.28 -12.13
C TYR A 250 -17.09 -20.63 -13.40
N LEU A 251 -16.36 -19.52 -13.27
CA LEU A 251 -15.73 -18.87 -14.42
C LEU A 251 -14.60 -19.69 -15.05
N TYR A 252 -13.81 -20.39 -14.22
CA TYR A 252 -12.76 -21.30 -14.69
C TYR A 252 -13.31 -22.53 -15.41
N GLU A 253 -14.54 -22.95 -15.10
CA GLU A 253 -15.21 -24.02 -15.84
C GLU A 253 -15.83 -23.50 -17.14
N LEU A 254 -16.44 -22.32 -17.12
CA LEU A 254 -17.23 -21.80 -18.24
C LEU A 254 -16.37 -21.24 -19.39
N VAL A 255 -15.38 -20.41 -19.07
CA VAL A 255 -14.75 -19.51 -20.06
C VAL A 255 -13.56 -20.12 -20.82
N PRO A 256 -12.62 -20.85 -20.18
CA PRO A 256 -11.36 -21.21 -20.84
C PRO A 256 -11.51 -22.03 -22.12
N GLU A 257 -12.44 -23.00 -22.19
CA GLU A 257 -12.58 -23.84 -23.40
C GLU A 257 -13.14 -23.05 -24.59
N GLU A 258 -14.14 -22.20 -24.35
CA GLU A 258 -14.75 -21.36 -25.38
C GLU A 258 -13.74 -20.34 -25.90
N LEU A 259 -13.08 -19.63 -24.99
CA LEU A 259 -12.10 -18.60 -25.30
C LEU A 259 -10.87 -19.18 -25.99
N LEU A 260 -10.35 -20.32 -25.53
CA LEU A 260 -9.23 -21.00 -26.20
C LEU A 260 -9.60 -21.44 -27.61
N THR A 261 -10.84 -21.88 -27.83
CA THR A 261 -11.35 -22.21 -29.17
C THR A 261 -11.43 -20.98 -30.06
N ALA A 262 -11.89 -19.84 -29.53
CA ALA A 262 -11.94 -18.56 -30.25
C ALA A 262 -10.53 -18.05 -30.61
N LEU A 263 -9.61 -18.08 -29.65
CA LEU A 263 -8.20 -17.72 -29.83
C LEU A 263 -7.51 -18.57 -30.90
N THR A 264 -7.72 -19.89 -30.88
CA THR A 264 -7.14 -20.82 -31.86
C THR A 264 -7.68 -20.60 -33.27
N LYS A 265 -8.88 -20.02 -33.42
CA LYS A 265 -9.42 -19.61 -34.73
C LYS A 265 -8.87 -18.26 -35.18
N HIS A 266 -8.67 -17.33 -34.26
CA HIS A 266 -8.25 -15.96 -34.56
C HIS A 266 -6.76 -15.87 -34.87
N PHE A 267 -5.94 -16.52 -34.05
CA PHE A 267 -4.52 -16.68 -34.28
C PHE A 267 -4.31 -18.03 -34.96
N GLU A 268 -3.44 -18.10 -35.98
CA GLU A 268 -2.81 -19.37 -36.37
C GLU A 268 -1.87 -19.80 -35.24
N VAL A 269 -2.40 -20.02 -34.02
CA VAL A 269 -1.64 -20.57 -32.89
C VAL A 269 -1.18 -21.93 -33.35
N GLN A 270 0.04 -21.97 -33.88
CA GLN A 270 0.71 -23.22 -34.21
C GLN A 270 0.61 -24.09 -32.96
N GLN A 271 0.47 -25.41 -33.14
CA GLN A 271 0.44 -26.41 -32.06
C GLN A 271 1.75 -26.47 -31.25
N ASP A 272 2.51 -25.37 -31.20
CA ASP A 272 3.64 -25.22 -30.30
C ASP A 272 3.12 -25.13 -28.86
N LEU A 273 3.63 -26.04 -28.02
CA LEU A 273 3.23 -26.22 -26.63
C LEU A 273 3.38 -24.89 -25.84
N ASP A 274 4.38 -24.09 -26.20
CA ASP A 274 4.67 -22.80 -25.59
C ASP A 274 3.54 -21.78 -25.79
N SER A 275 2.91 -21.76 -26.96
CA SER A 275 1.87 -20.76 -27.27
C SER A 275 0.54 -21.08 -26.56
N GLN A 276 0.22 -22.36 -26.39
CA GLN A 276 -0.95 -22.79 -25.62
C GLN A 276 -0.78 -22.56 -24.11
N SER A 277 0.42 -22.82 -23.57
CA SER A 277 0.73 -22.51 -22.18
C SER A 277 0.59 -21.01 -21.91
N PHE A 278 1.11 -20.21 -22.83
CA PHE A 278 1.04 -18.76 -22.76
C PHE A 278 -0.40 -18.25 -22.81
N ALA A 279 -1.21 -18.75 -23.76
CA ALA A 279 -2.61 -18.36 -23.86
C ALA A 279 -3.39 -18.68 -22.58
N LYS A 280 -3.17 -19.86 -21.98
CA LYS A 280 -3.80 -20.24 -20.72
C LYS A 280 -3.38 -19.32 -19.56
N GLU A 281 -2.11 -18.92 -19.51
CA GLU A 281 -1.62 -17.98 -18.49
C GLU A 281 -2.36 -16.65 -18.60
N VAL A 282 -2.45 -16.06 -19.79
CA VAL A 282 -3.18 -14.79 -20.02
C VAL A 282 -4.66 -14.90 -19.70
N ILE A 283 -5.32 -15.97 -20.16
CA ILE A 283 -6.74 -16.19 -19.86
C ILE A 283 -6.95 -16.26 -18.35
N ASN A 284 -6.09 -17.00 -17.64
CA ASN A 284 -6.21 -17.15 -16.20
C ASN A 284 -5.96 -15.83 -15.46
N GLU A 285 -5.00 -15.02 -15.89
CA GLU A 285 -4.73 -13.69 -15.34
C GLU A 285 -5.97 -12.78 -15.52
N ALA A 286 -6.54 -12.73 -16.72
CA ALA A 286 -7.74 -11.94 -16.99
C ALA A 286 -8.97 -12.43 -16.22
N LEU A 287 -9.13 -13.74 -16.06
CA LEU A 287 -10.22 -14.34 -15.28
C LEU A 287 -10.19 -13.92 -13.82
N VAL A 288 -8.99 -13.80 -13.23
CA VAL A 288 -8.86 -13.34 -11.84
C VAL A 288 -9.41 -11.94 -11.68
N GLU A 289 -9.07 -11.02 -12.59
CA GLU A 289 -9.56 -9.65 -12.55
C GLU A 289 -11.09 -9.58 -12.70
N VAL A 290 -11.65 -10.31 -13.66
CA VAL A 290 -13.10 -10.37 -13.90
C VAL A 290 -13.84 -10.98 -12.71
N ALA A 291 -13.32 -12.07 -12.14
CA ALA A 291 -13.93 -12.72 -10.97
C ALA A 291 -13.99 -11.77 -9.77
N TYR A 292 -12.91 -11.04 -9.49
CA TYR A 292 -12.89 -10.05 -8.41
C TYR A 292 -13.88 -8.91 -8.67
N ALA A 293 -13.95 -8.38 -9.89
CA ALA A 293 -14.93 -7.36 -10.25
C ALA A 293 -16.38 -7.86 -10.01
N PHE A 294 -16.67 -9.11 -10.37
CA PHE A 294 -17.98 -9.70 -10.15
C PHE A 294 -18.30 -9.88 -8.66
N VAL A 295 -17.33 -10.29 -7.83
CA VAL A 295 -17.50 -10.38 -6.38
C VAL A 295 -17.88 -9.01 -5.80
N GLU A 296 -17.18 -7.94 -6.20
CA GLU A 296 -17.47 -6.57 -5.76
C GLU A 296 -18.87 -6.10 -6.19
N GLU A 297 -19.21 -6.29 -7.47
CA GLU A 297 -20.52 -5.90 -8.01
C GLU A 297 -21.68 -6.68 -7.37
N LEU A 298 -21.49 -7.98 -7.11
CA LEU A 298 -22.48 -8.82 -6.43
C LEU A 298 -22.64 -8.45 -4.96
N ALA A 299 -21.57 -8.02 -4.28
CA ALA A 299 -21.63 -7.59 -2.89
C ALA A 299 -22.60 -6.41 -2.69
N GLU A 300 -22.77 -5.56 -3.71
CA GLU A 300 -23.72 -4.44 -3.72
C GLU A 300 -25.17 -4.82 -4.09
N GLU A 301 -25.43 -6.08 -4.46
CA GLU A 301 -26.79 -6.50 -4.81
C GLU A 301 -27.67 -6.71 -3.57
N TYR A 302 -28.96 -6.39 -3.71
CA TYR A 302 -29.92 -6.63 -2.64
C TYR A 302 -30.25 -8.12 -2.54
N ILE A 303 -30.20 -8.65 -1.31
CA ILE A 303 -30.57 -10.05 -1.03
C ILE A 303 -32.01 -10.35 -1.49
N SER A 304 -32.92 -9.39 -1.34
CA SER A 304 -34.31 -9.54 -1.79
C SER A 304 -34.45 -9.78 -3.29
N ASP A 305 -33.56 -9.22 -4.10
CA ASP A 305 -33.64 -9.32 -5.55
C ASP A 305 -32.94 -10.60 -6.03
N LEU A 306 -31.80 -10.95 -5.42
CA LEU A 306 -31.16 -12.25 -5.63
C LEU A 306 -32.09 -13.42 -5.28
N LEU A 307 -32.81 -13.36 -4.16
CA LEU A 307 -33.74 -14.43 -3.77
C LEU A 307 -34.92 -14.59 -4.74
N LYS A 308 -35.42 -13.49 -5.33
CA LYS A 308 -36.44 -13.57 -6.40
C LYS A 308 -35.84 -14.15 -7.68
N LEU A 309 -34.64 -13.72 -8.05
CA LEU A 309 -33.93 -14.19 -9.23
C LEU A 309 -33.69 -15.70 -9.18
N ALA A 310 -33.40 -16.23 -7.99
CA ALA A 310 -33.17 -17.66 -7.76
C ALA A 310 -34.39 -18.56 -8.09
N GLU A 311 -35.59 -18.01 -8.21
CA GLU A 311 -36.81 -18.74 -8.62
C GLU A 311 -36.98 -18.81 -10.15
N ILE A 312 -36.24 -18.01 -10.91
CA ILE A 312 -36.38 -17.86 -12.35
C ILE A 312 -35.30 -18.69 -13.04
N SER A 313 -35.67 -19.53 -14.01
CA SER A 313 -34.67 -20.27 -14.79
C SER A 313 -33.87 -19.33 -15.70
N PHE A 314 -32.58 -19.61 -15.88
CA PHE A 314 -31.71 -18.77 -16.70
C PHE A 314 -32.23 -18.61 -18.14
N ASP A 315 -32.34 -17.35 -18.55
CA ASP A 315 -32.70 -16.88 -19.89
C ASP A 315 -32.05 -15.49 -20.06
N GLU A 316 -31.26 -15.31 -21.11
CA GLU A 316 -30.39 -14.15 -21.28
C GLU A 316 -31.17 -12.84 -21.35
N ASP A 317 -32.19 -12.77 -22.23
CA ASP A 317 -32.98 -11.56 -22.44
C ASP A 317 -33.75 -11.18 -21.18
N LEU A 318 -34.39 -12.16 -20.52
CA LEU A 318 -35.13 -11.92 -19.30
C LEU A 318 -34.22 -11.49 -18.14
N HIS A 319 -33.07 -12.15 -17.95
CA HIS A 319 -32.13 -11.81 -16.87
C HIS A 319 -31.54 -10.41 -17.06
N LYS A 320 -31.29 -10.02 -18.31
CA LYS A 320 -30.86 -8.68 -18.66
C LYS A 320 -31.92 -7.63 -18.29
N GLU A 321 -33.18 -7.84 -18.67
CA GLU A 321 -34.27 -6.91 -18.33
C GLU A 321 -34.42 -6.76 -16.81
N ILE A 322 -34.36 -7.86 -16.07
CA ILE A 322 -34.40 -7.85 -14.60
C ILE A 322 -33.21 -7.07 -14.04
N PHE A 323 -32.00 -7.34 -14.53
CA PHE A 323 -30.80 -6.66 -14.06
C PHE A 323 -30.84 -5.14 -14.29
N GLU A 324 -31.27 -4.69 -15.46
CA GLU A 324 -31.45 -3.27 -15.77
C GLU A 324 -32.45 -2.59 -14.81
N SER A 325 -33.56 -3.28 -14.53
CA SER A 325 -34.57 -2.83 -13.55
C SER A 325 -33.97 -2.72 -12.14
N ASP A 326 -33.23 -3.74 -11.70
CA ASP A 326 -32.62 -3.79 -10.37
C ASP A 326 -31.56 -2.69 -10.19
N ILE A 327 -30.78 -2.37 -11.23
CA ILE A 327 -29.85 -1.23 -11.23
C ILE A 327 -30.61 0.09 -11.05
N ALA A 328 -31.71 0.29 -11.81
CA ALA A 328 -32.48 1.51 -11.72
C ALA A 328 -33.07 1.70 -10.32
N ASP A 329 -33.57 0.62 -9.73
CA ASP A 329 -34.12 0.63 -8.38
C ASP A 329 -33.06 0.86 -7.30
N ARG A 330 -31.86 0.27 -7.44
CA ARG A 330 -30.69 0.58 -6.59
C ARG A 330 -30.34 2.07 -6.61
N LYS A 331 -30.21 2.65 -7.82
CA LYS A 331 -29.89 4.07 -8.01
C LYS A 331 -30.96 4.98 -7.39
N ARG A 332 -32.24 4.60 -7.51
CA ARG A 332 -33.36 5.34 -6.90
C ARG A 332 -33.26 5.35 -5.37
N LYS A 333 -33.10 4.18 -4.74
CA LYS A 333 -32.99 4.06 -3.27
C LYS A 333 -31.79 4.83 -2.71
N LEU A 334 -30.61 4.69 -3.33
CA LEU A 334 -29.40 5.43 -2.94
C LEU A 334 -29.59 6.96 -3.02
N ALA A 335 -30.34 7.45 -4.01
CA ALA A 335 -30.64 8.88 -4.13
C ALA A 335 -31.61 9.35 -3.04
N GLU A 336 -32.61 8.54 -2.69
CA GLU A 336 -33.56 8.80 -1.60
C GLU A 336 -32.86 8.88 -0.24
N GLU A 337 -31.98 7.92 0.07
CA GLU A 337 -31.19 7.90 1.31
C GLU A 337 -30.29 9.13 1.43
N ARG A 338 -29.58 9.50 0.36
CA ARG A 338 -28.75 10.71 0.33
C ARG A 338 -29.57 11.98 0.56
N ALA A 339 -30.76 12.06 -0.03
CA ALA A 339 -31.66 13.19 0.16
C ALA A 339 -32.19 13.25 1.60
N GLU A 340 -32.48 12.11 2.23
CA GLU A 340 -32.90 12.06 3.62
C GLU A 340 -31.78 12.48 4.57
N MET A 341 -30.55 11.98 4.37
CA MET A 341 -29.38 12.36 5.16
C MET A 341 -29.09 13.87 5.05
N GLU A 342 -29.21 14.44 3.85
CA GLU A 342 -29.04 15.88 3.66
C GLU A 342 -30.14 16.69 4.36
N ARG A 343 -31.40 16.22 4.32
CA ARG A 343 -32.49 16.85 5.09
C ARG A 343 -32.24 16.80 6.59
N ARG A 344 -31.87 15.63 7.13
CA ARG A 344 -31.52 15.48 8.56
C ARG A 344 -30.38 16.41 8.95
N ARG A 345 -29.34 16.51 8.14
CA ARG A 345 -28.22 17.43 8.37
C ARG A 345 -28.65 18.90 8.37
N GLN A 346 -29.53 19.30 7.44
CA GLN A 346 -30.06 20.66 7.41
C GLN A 346 -30.94 20.95 8.63
N ASP A 347 -31.76 19.99 9.06
CA ASP A 347 -32.56 20.10 10.28
C ASP A 347 -31.67 20.16 11.53
N GLU A 348 -30.60 19.39 11.61
CA GLU A 348 -29.59 19.48 12.68
C GLU A 348 -28.91 20.85 12.72
N ILE A 349 -28.46 21.37 11.57
CA ILE A 349 -27.88 22.72 11.47
C ILE A 349 -28.89 23.77 11.95
N ARG A 350 -30.16 23.63 11.53
CA ARG A 350 -31.22 24.55 11.95
C ARG A 350 -31.51 24.44 13.45
N MET A 351 -31.57 23.24 14.00
CA MET A 351 -31.75 23.04 15.44
C MET A 351 -30.58 23.64 16.23
N LEU A 352 -29.34 23.46 15.76
CA LEU A 352 -28.18 24.09 16.37
C LEU A 352 -28.27 25.63 16.31
N ASP A 353 -28.71 26.20 15.18
CA ASP A 353 -28.92 27.65 15.06
C ASP A 353 -30.06 28.16 15.95
N ASP A 354 -31.18 27.44 16.06
CA ASP A 354 -32.30 27.81 16.93
C ASP A 354 -31.95 27.69 18.42
N ILE A 355 -31.16 26.66 18.82
CA ILE A 355 -30.76 26.43 20.22
C ILE A 355 -29.69 27.43 20.66
N PHE A 356 -28.70 27.73 19.83
CA PHE A 356 -27.56 28.59 20.21
C PHE A 356 -27.65 30.02 19.67
N GLY A 357 -28.50 30.30 18.69
CA GLY A 357 -28.50 31.57 17.94
C GLY A 357 -29.25 32.73 18.60
N GLU A 358 -30.22 32.47 19.49
CA GLU A 358 -30.93 33.53 20.22
C GLU A 358 -30.30 33.88 21.58
N GLU A 359 -29.84 32.89 22.36
CA GLU A 359 -29.26 33.13 23.70
C GLU A 359 -27.81 33.66 23.67
N TYR A 360 -27.05 33.43 22.58
CA TYR A 360 -25.65 33.88 22.46
C TYR A 360 -25.42 35.05 21.49
N ARG A 361 -26.41 35.94 21.31
CA ARG A 361 -26.15 37.25 20.69
C ARG A 361 -25.35 38.12 21.65
N LEU A 362 -24.04 37.85 21.75
CA LEU A 362 -23.07 38.67 22.46
C LEU A 362 -23.32 40.14 22.12
N SER A 363 -23.49 40.98 23.15
CA SER A 363 -23.63 42.41 22.94
C SER A 363 -22.45 42.88 22.08
N ARG A 364 -22.73 43.53 20.95
CA ARG A 364 -21.76 43.90 19.90
C ARG A 364 -20.61 44.83 20.34
N ASN A 365 -20.44 45.08 21.65
CA ASN A 365 -19.55 46.10 22.22
C ASN A 365 -18.48 45.58 23.20
N SER A 366 -18.34 44.29 23.47
CA SER A 366 -17.22 43.78 24.30
C SER A 366 -16.10 43.18 23.44
N ARG A 367 -14.89 43.75 23.50
CA ARG A 367 -13.67 43.17 22.91
C ARG A 367 -13.20 41.96 23.73
N ILE A 368 -13.95 40.87 23.71
CA ILE A 368 -13.57 39.61 24.38
C ILE A 368 -12.50 38.91 23.55
N LYS A 369 -11.42 38.46 24.19
CA LYS A 369 -10.35 37.69 23.56
C LYS A 369 -10.40 36.24 24.05
N TYR A 370 -10.64 35.30 23.13
CA TYR A 370 -10.56 33.87 23.43
C TYR A 370 -9.12 33.37 23.28
N VAL A 371 -8.64 32.60 24.25
CA VAL A 371 -7.32 31.95 24.24
C VAL A 371 -7.54 30.46 24.51
N LEU A 372 -7.22 29.62 23.53
CA LEU A 372 -7.43 28.17 23.62
C LEU A 372 -6.12 27.46 23.95
N HIS A 373 -6.07 26.77 25.09
CA HIS A 373 -4.93 25.96 25.51
C HIS A 373 -5.18 24.50 25.12
N LEU A 374 -4.53 24.02 24.05
CA LEU A 374 -4.68 22.65 23.51
C LEU A 374 -3.50 21.74 23.91
N GLY A 375 -3.78 20.48 24.23
CA GLY A 375 -2.77 19.46 24.54
C GLY A 375 -3.30 18.29 25.38
N GLU A 376 -2.54 17.21 25.50
CA GLU A 376 -2.89 16.01 26.29
C GLU A 376 -2.97 16.29 27.80
N THR A 377 -3.57 15.39 28.59
CA THR A 377 -3.65 15.55 30.07
C THR A 377 -2.24 15.68 30.69
N ASN A 378 -2.11 16.43 31.80
CA ASN A 378 -0.83 16.71 32.50
C ASN A 378 0.23 17.55 31.76
N THR A 379 -0.15 18.29 30.70
CA THR A 379 0.78 19.18 29.95
C THR A 379 0.89 20.61 30.50
N GLY A 380 0.43 20.88 31.73
CA GLY A 380 0.56 22.20 32.38
C GLY A 380 -0.33 23.32 31.83
N LYS A 381 -1.33 22.99 31.01
CA LYS A 381 -2.25 23.98 30.38
C LYS A 381 -2.97 24.84 31.42
N THR A 382 -3.54 24.20 32.43
CA THR A 382 -4.26 24.87 33.53
C THR A 382 -3.34 25.78 34.35
N TYR A 383 -2.04 25.44 34.47
CA TYR A 383 -1.08 26.28 35.19
C TYR A 383 -0.89 27.66 34.53
N HIS A 384 -0.78 27.69 33.20
CA HIS A 384 -0.66 28.95 32.47
C HIS A 384 -1.93 29.80 32.53
N ALA A 385 -3.10 29.17 32.42
CA ALA A 385 -4.39 29.85 32.51
C ALA A 385 -4.62 30.46 33.91
N LEU A 386 -4.35 29.68 34.97
CA LEU A 386 -4.46 30.16 36.36
C LEU A 386 -3.43 31.25 36.69
N GLY A 387 -2.23 31.18 36.12
CA GLY A 387 -1.23 32.25 36.28
C GLY A 387 -1.74 33.59 35.74
N LYS A 388 -2.40 33.58 34.58
CA LYS A 388 -3.02 34.80 34.00
C LYS A 388 -4.22 35.29 34.79
N MET A 389 -5.04 34.38 35.32
CA MET A 389 -6.16 34.72 36.18
C MET A 389 -5.72 35.39 37.48
N LYS A 390 -4.62 34.93 38.10
CA LYS A 390 -4.01 35.52 39.31
C LYS A 390 -3.50 36.95 39.10
N GLU A 391 -2.93 37.24 37.94
CA GLU A 391 -2.41 38.56 37.59
C GLU A 391 -3.52 39.61 37.32
N ALA A 392 -4.77 39.17 37.15
CA ALA A 392 -5.89 40.04 36.81
C ALA A 392 -6.58 40.62 38.06
N ASP A 393 -7.20 41.80 37.91
CA ASP A 393 -7.91 42.48 39.00
C ASP A 393 -9.12 41.67 39.50
N SER A 394 -9.78 40.92 38.61
CA SER A 394 -10.84 39.97 38.93
C SER A 394 -10.75 38.70 38.08
N GLY A 395 -11.15 37.56 38.64
CA GLY A 395 -11.09 36.29 37.91
C GLY A 395 -12.15 35.27 38.31
N LEU A 396 -12.56 34.46 37.34
CA LEU A 396 -13.47 33.34 37.55
C LEU A 396 -12.89 32.04 37.01
N TYR A 397 -12.80 31.02 37.86
CA TYR A 397 -12.46 29.66 37.46
C TYR A 397 -13.73 28.80 37.44
N LEU A 398 -14.03 28.20 36.29
CA LEU A 398 -15.16 27.30 36.07
C LEU A 398 -14.64 25.86 35.95
N ALA A 399 -14.95 25.06 36.96
CA ALA A 399 -14.55 23.66 37.03
C ALA A 399 -15.72 22.72 36.66
N PRO A 400 -15.47 21.59 35.98
CA PRO A 400 -16.50 20.56 35.75
C PRO A 400 -16.81 19.74 37.00
N LEU A 401 -15.92 19.77 38.00
CA LEU A 401 -16.02 18.95 39.20
C LEU A 401 -15.77 19.79 40.44
N ARG A 402 -16.55 19.51 41.49
CA ARG A 402 -16.42 20.17 42.79
C ARG A 402 -15.02 20.07 43.38
N LEU A 403 -14.37 18.92 43.21
CA LEU A 403 -13.03 18.68 43.72
C LEU A 403 -12.00 19.64 43.09
N LEU A 404 -12.13 19.91 41.79
CA LEU A 404 -11.25 20.83 41.07
C LEU A 404 -11.50 22.29 41.48
N ALA A 405 -12.77 22.67 41.66
CA ALA A 405 -13.12 24.00 42.18
C ALA A 405 -12.49 24.24 43.57
N LEU A 406 -12.54 23.23 44.46
CA LEU A 406 -11.92 23.28 45.77
C LEU A 406 -10.38 23.35 45.70
N GLU A 407 -9.76 22.52 44.85
CA GLU A 407 -8.31 22.52 44.65
C GLU A 407 -7.78 23.89 44.21
N VAL A 408 -8.46 24.53 43.25
CA VAL A 408 -8.07 25.86 42.78
C VAL A 408 -8.36 26.96 43.81
N TYR A 409 -9.45 26.84 44.58
CA TYR A 409 -9.74 27.74 45.70
C TYR A 409 -8.63 27.69 46.75
N ASP A 410 -8.26 26.49 47.23
CA ASP A 410 -7.23 26.33 48.25
C ASP A 410 -5.89 26.85 47.73
N LYS A 411 -5.53 26.47 46.50
CA LYS A 411 -4.30 26.91 45.84
C LYS A 411 -4.19 28.42 45.67
N LEU A 412 -5.25 29.10 45.27
CA LEU A 412 -5.25 30.56 45.10
C LEU A 412 -5.02 31.27 46.44
N ASN A 413 -5.73 30.86 47.48
CA ASN A 413 -5.60 31.44 48.82
C ASN A 413 -4.23 31.15 49.45
N ASP A 414 -3.70 29.92 49.30
CA ASP A 414 -2.37 29.55 49.77
C ASP A 414 -1.25 30.36 49.09
N GLU A 415 -1.45 30.71 47.82
CA GLU A 415 -0.53 31.55 47.05
C GLU A 415 -0.78 33.06 47.24
N GLY A 416 -1.68 33.46 48.15
CA GLY A 416 -1.92 34.85 48.54
C GLY A 416 -2.87 35.64 47.63
N THR A 417 -3.66 34.96 46.80
CA THR A 417 -4.74 35.56 45.99
C THR A 417 -6.09 35.25 46.66
N PRO A 418 -6.74 36.23 47.33
CA PRO A 418 -8.02 36.00 47.99
C PRO A 418 -9.08 35.51 47.00
N CYS A 419 -9.55 34.27 47.18
CA CYS A 419 -10.47 33.60 46.26
C CYS A 419 -11.64 33.01 47.04
N SER A 420 -12.87 33.26 46.61
CA SER A 420 -14.07 32.63 47.19
C SER A 420 -14.41 31.32 46.47
N LEU A 421 -15.05 30.38 47.17
CA LEU A 421 -15.54 29.11 46.59
C LEU A 421 -17.06 29.15 46.47
N LYS A 422 -17.59 28.76 45.31
CA LYS A 422 -19.04 28.60 45.11
C LYS A 422 -19.34 27.31 44.37
N THR A 423 -20.07 26.41 45.02
CA THR A 423 -20.49 25.13 44.44
C THR A 423 -21.98 24.95 44.70
N GLY A 424 -22.61 23.93 44.10
CA GLY A 424 -24.02 23.65 44.34
C GLY A 424 -24.35 23.31 45.81
N GLU A 425 -23.38 22.78 46.56
CA GLU A 425 -23.60 22.35 47.95
C GLU A 425 -22.91 23.23 49.01
N GLU A 426 -21.88 24.00 48.64
CA GLU A 426 -21.06 24.76 49.58
C GLU A 426 -20.63 26.11 48.99
N GLU A 427 -20.70 27.15 49.83
CA GLU A 427 -20.23 28.50 49.52
C GLU A 427 -19.30 29.00 50.63
N LYS A 428 -18.07 29.40 50.27
CA LYS A 428 -17.08 30.00 51.19
C LYS A 428 -16.69 31.36 50.66
N LEU A 429 -17.14 32.41 51.35
CA LEU A 429 -16.81 33.78 51.02
C LEU A 429 -15.55 34.21 51.76
N VAL A 430 -14.57 34.68 51.00
CA VAL A 430 -13.34 35.29 51.54
C VAL A 430 -13.48 36.81 51.49
N HIS A 431 -13.11 37.49 52.58
CA HIS A 431 -13.22 38.95 52.67
C HIS A 431 -12.33 39.62 51.62
N GLU A 432 -12.88 40.60 50.89
CA GLU A 432 -12.21 41.35 49.81
C GLU A 432 -11.73 40.51 48.61
N ALA A 433 -12.23 39.28 48.44
CA ALA A 433 -11.90 38.46 47.27
C ALA A 433 -12.54 39.00 45.98
N SER A 434 -11.71 39.24 44.96
CA SER A 434 -12.11 39.54 43.59
C SER A 434 -11.99 38.35 42.63
N HIS A 435 -11.52 37.21 43.16
CA HIS A 435 -11.45 35.93 42.45
C HIS A 435 -12.47 34.95 43.01
N ILE A 436 -13.07 34.16 42.12
CA ILE A 436 -14.00 33.10 42.49
C ILE A 436 -13.62 31.81 41.77
N SER A 437 -13.61 30.71 42.51
CA SER A 437 -13.56 29.36 41.99
C SER A 437 -14.93 28.72 42.15
N CYS A 438 -15.55 28.27 41.06
CA CYS A 438 -16.87 27.66 41.12
C CYS A 438 -17.03 26.46 40.19
N THR A 439 -18.04 25.64 40.44
CA THR A 439 -18.47 24.67 39.44
C THR A 439 -19.19 25.37 38.30
N ILE A 440 -19.15 24.80 37.10
CA ILE A 440 -19.66 25.47 35.89
C ILE A 440 -21.16 25.77 35.97
N GLU A 441 -21.92 24.97 36.70
CA GLU A 441 -23.36 25.15 36.92
C GLU A 441 -23.69 26.39 37.77
N MET A 442 -22.72 26.90 38.53
CA MET A 442 -22.89 28.11 39.36
C MET A 442 -22.50 29.39 38.63
N PHE A 443 -22.11 29.29 37.35
CA PHE A 443 -21.79 30.44 36.50
C PHE A 443 -23.01 31.35 36.33
N HIS A 444 -22.77 32.66 36.45
CA HIS A 444 -23.80 33.66 36.20
C HIS A 444 -23.35 34.60 35.08
N GLU A 445 -24.07 34.55 33.96
CA GLU A 445 -23.75 35.21 32.69
C GLU A 445 -23.64 36.76 32.76
N LYS A 446 -24.21 37.39 33.81
CA LYS A 446 -24.24 38.86 33.95
C LYS A 446 -23.09 39.40 34.78
N ASP A 447 -22.31 38.53 35.42
CA ASP A 447 -21.20 38.93 36.26
C ASP A 447 -19.97 39.22 35.40
N TYR A 448 -19.27 40.32 35.68
CA TYR A 448 -18.09 40.73 34.93
C TYR A 448 -16.82 40.29 35.65
N TYR A 449 -15.91 39.67 34.89
CA TYR A 449 -14.56 39.31 35.33
C TYR A 449 -13.55 39.63 34.22
N ASP A 450 -12.34 40.04 34.60
CA ASP A 450 -11.27 40.36 33.65
C ASP A 450 -10.71 39.11 32.97
N VAL A 451 -10.63 37.99 33.70
CA VAL A 451 -10.18 36.69 33.19
C VAL A 451 -11.13 35.59 33.66
N VAL A 452 -11.68 34.84 32.70
CA VAL A 452 -12.46 33.62 32.97
C VAL A 452 -11.69 32.42 32.45
N VAL A 453 -11.45 31.44 33.31
CA VAL A 453 -10.81 30.16 32.97
C VAL A 453 -11.87 29.07 32.99
N ILE A 454 -12.10 28.45 31.84
CA ILE A 454 -12.99 27.30 31.70
C ILE A 454 -12.12 26.05 31.58
N ASP A 455 -12.16 25.18 32.58
CA ASP A 455 -11.36 23.97 32.58
C ASP A 455 -12.11 22.79 31.95
N GLU A 456 -11.36 21.86 31.33
CA GLU A 456 -11.90 20.64 30.68
C GLU A 456 -13.05 20.88 29.67
N ALA A 457 -12.94 21.90 28.83
CA ALA A 457 -13.93 22.25 27.78
C ALA A 457 -13.83 21.38 26.50
N LYS A 458 -13.85 20.04 26.65
CA LYS A 458 -13.70 19.06 25.57
C LYS A 458 -15.00 18.43 25.12
#